data_AF-A0A2P2JN46-F1
#
_entry.id   AF-A0A2P2JN46-F1
#
_cell.length_a   1.000
_cell.length_b   1.000
_cell.length_c   1.000
_cell.angle_alpha   90.00
_cell.angle_beta   90.00
_cell.angle_gamma   90.00
#
_symmetry.space_group_name_H-M   'P 1'
#
loop_
_entity.id
_entity.type
_entity.pdbx_description
1 polymer ?
#
loop_
_entity_poly.entity_id
_entity_poly.type
_entity_poly.pdbx_seq_one_letter_code
_entity_poly.pdbx_strand_id
1 'polypeptide(L)'
;MQSGADAVLFVGDLSYADRYQYNDVGRRWDSWGRFIERSAAYQPWIWSAGNHEIEYMPYMGEVLPFKSYLNRYPTPYLASKSTSPLWYAIRCASAHIIVLSSYSSFVKYTPQWMWLREELKNVYREKTPWLIVLMHVPVYNTNEAHFMEGESMRVVLEELFIRYKVDVVFAGHVHAYERSVWFSTLLVYVSFSYNTEQT
;
A
#
# COMPACT_ATOMS: atom_id res chain seq x y z
N MET A 1 24.41 0.46 -3.31
CA MET A 1 23.93 1.86 -3.41
C MET A 1 23.32 2.20 -2.05
N GLN A 2 23.93 3.09 -1.26
CA GLN A 2 23.29 3.65 -0.06
C GLN A 2 22.52 4.88 -0.51
N SER A 3 21.19 4.82 -0.50
CA SER A 3 20.32 5.92 -0.97
C SER A 3 20.35 7.15 -0.07
N GLY A 4 20.84 7.04 1.17
CA GLY A 4 20.74 8.08 2.19
C GLY A 4 19.30 8.36 2.64
N ALA A 5 18.35 7.49 2.31
CA ALA A 5 16.94 7.65 2.67
C ALA A 5 16.72 7.41 4.17
N ASP A 6 15.88 8.26 4.78
CA ASP A 6 15.51 8.19 6.20
C ASP A 6 14.27 7.32 6.47
N ALA A 7 13.52 6.93 5.44
CA ALA A 7 12.32 6.11 5.53
C ALA A 7 12.00 5.40 4.21
N VAL A 8 11.23 4.32 4.28
CA VAL A 8 10.77 3.54 3.12
C VAL A 8 9.24 3.58 3.03
N LEU A 9 8.69 3.93 1.87
CA LEU A 9 7.27 3.78 1.55
C LEU A 9 7.09 2.44 0.82
N PHE A 10 6.41 1.46 1.44
CA PHE A 10 6.30 0.11 0.91
C PHE A 10 4.86 -0.18 0.44
N VAL A 11 4.68 -0.40 -0.86
CA VAL A 11 3.38 -0.42 -1.55
C VAL A 11 2.74 -1.82 -1.66
N GLY A 12 2.92 -2.66 -0.65
CA GLY A 12 2.35 -4.01 -0.58
C GLY A 12 3.17 -5.10 -1.29
N ASP A 13 2.71 -6.34 -1.13
CA ASP A 13 3.38 -7.59 -1.53
C ASP A 13 4.77 -7.75 -0.92
N LEU A 14 4.79 -8.07 0.38
CA LEU A 14 6.00 -8.13 1.18
C LEU A 14 6.77 -9.42 0.88
N SER A 15 6.29 -10.55 1.42
CA SER A 15 7.07 -11.79 1.49
C SER A 15 6.81 -12.76 0.35
N TYR A 16 5.68 -12.60 -0.36
CA TYR A 16 5.16 -13.59 -1.30
C TYR A 16 5.09 -15.02 -0.70
N ALA A 17 4.90 -15.11 0.63
CA ALA A 17 4.87 -16.38 1.35
C ALA A 17 3.71 -17.28 0.92
N ASP A 18 2.62 -16.69 0.45
CA ASP A 18 1.45 -17.36 -0.10
C ASP A 18 1.72 -18.14 -1.40
N ARG A 19 2.87 -17.91 -2.06
CA ARG A 19 3.33 -18.72 -3.19
C ARG A 19 3.98 -20.05 -2.79
N TYR A 20 4.13 -20.32 -1.50
CA TYR A 20 4.78 -21.53 -0.98
C TYR A 20 3.78 -22.50 -0.35
N GLN A 21 4.21 -23.77 -0.25
CA GLN A 21 3.40 -24.84 0.31
C GLN A 21 3.23 -24.70 1.84
N TYR A 22 2.21 -25.37 2.37
CA TYR A 22 1.68 -25.29 3.74
C TYR A 22 2.71 -24.93 4.84
N ASN A 23 3.75 -25.74 5.02
CA ASN A 23 4.71 -25.57 6.12
C ASN A 23 5.68 -24.39 5.94
N ASP A 24 5.74 -23.81 4.73
CA ASP A 24 6.72 -22.80 4.37
C ASP A 24 6.15 -21.38 4.38
N VAL A 25 4.83 -21.18 4.41
CA VAL A 25 4.20 -19.83 4.45
C VAL A 25 4.76 -19.03 5.63
N GLY A 26 4.68 -19.56 6.85
CA GLY A 26 5.25 -18.90 8.04
C GLY A 26 6.76 -18.71 7.98
N ARG A 27 7.50 -19.72 7.46
CA ARG A 27 8.96 -19.66 7.33
C ARG A 27 9.42 -18.58 6.35
N ARG A 28 8.64 -18.36 5.29
CA ARG A 28 8.94 -17.34 4.28
C ARG A 28 8.75 -15.94 4.85
N TRP A 29 7.69 -15.71 5.63
CA TRP A 29 7.56 -14.48 6.42
C TRP A 29 8.74 -14.27 7.38
N ASP A 30 9.20 -15.31 8.08
CA ASP A 30 10.34 -15.20 9.00
C ASP A 30 11.65 -14.89 8.26
N SER A 31 11.85 -15.52 7.11
CA SER A 31 13.03 -15.27 6.27
C SER A 31 13.05 -13.87 5.69
N TRP A 32 11.88 -13.36 5.30
CA TRP A 32 11.72 -12.00 4.80
C TRP A 32 12.00 -10.97 5.89
N GLY A 33 11.48 -11.18 7.11
CA GLY A 33 11.76 -10.31 8.26
C GLY A 33 13.26 -10.20 8.56
N ARG A 34 13.97 -11.35 8.60
CA ARG A 34 15.44 -11.36 8.75
C ARG A 34 16.17 -10.66 7.61
N PHE A 35 15.67 -10.78 6.39
CA PHE A 35 16.27 -10.16 5.22
C PHE A 35 16.16 -8.63 5.25
N ILE A 36 14.98 -8.10 5.61
CA ILE A 36 14.75 -6.65 5.64
C ILE A 36 15.25 -5.97 6.92
N GLU A 37 15.54 -6.73 7.99
CA GLU A 37 15.97 -6.21 9.30
C GLU A 37 17.13 -5.22 9.19
N ARG A 38 18.11 -5.50 8.32
CA ARG A 38 19.26 -4.62 8.05
C ARG A 38 18.88 -3.21 7.56
N SER A 39 17.63 -3.00 7.15
CA SER A 39 17.04 -1.70 6.80
C SER A 39 15.97 -1.30 7.80
N ALA A 40 14.93 -2.13 7.98
CA ALA A 40 13.75 -1.78 8.77
C ALA A 40 14.01 -1.64 10.28
N ALA A 41 15.14 -2.15 10.80
CA ALA A 41 15.55 -1.91 12.18
C ALA A 41 16.17 -0.52 12.39
N TYR A 42 16.60 0.15 11.33
CA TYR A 42 17.34 1.42 11.40
C TYR A 42 16.60 2.60 10.77
N GLN A 43 15.57 2.34 9.97
CA GLN A 43 14.68 3.35 9.41
C GLN A 43 13.24 2.83 9.34
N PRO A 44 12.23 3.68 9.56
CA PRO A 44 10.84 3.26 9.50
C PRO A 44 10.45 2.85 8.06
N TRP A 45 9.76 1.72 7.96
CA TRP A 45 9.06 1.31 6.76
C TRP A 45 7.56 1.53 6.96
N ILE A 46 6.91 2.16 5.99
CA ILE A 46 5.50 2.55 6.03
C ILE A 46 4.75 1.58 5.14
N TRP A 47 3.99 0.69 5.78
CA TRP A 47 3.40 -0.50 5.17
C TRP A 47 2.06 -0.21 4.52
N SER A 48 1.91 -0.59 3.25
CA SER A 48 0.62 -0.87 2.60
C SER A 48 0.46 -2.39 2.44
N ALA A 49 -0.77 -2.89 2.45
CA ALA A 49 -1.07 -4.31 2.24
C ALA A 49 -1.43 -4.57 0.77
N GLY A 50 -0.79 -5.57 0.16
CA GLY A 50 -1.05 -6.06 -1.19
C GLY A 50 -1.92 -7.31 -1.23
N ASN A 51 -2.07 -7.90 -2.43
CA ASN A 51 -2.86 -9.14 -2.56
C ASN A 51 -2.14 -10.32 -1.94
N HIS A 52 -0.80 -10.35 -1.97
CA HIS A 52 -0.02 -11.43 -1.37
C HIS A 52 -0.08 -11.44 0.16
N GLU A 53 -0.56 -10.36 0.79
CA GLU A 53 -0.87 -10.33 2.22
C GLU A 53 -2.25 -10.88 2.56
N ILE A 54 -3.16 -11.07 1.60
CA ILE A 54 -4.51 -11.56 1.88
C ILE A 54 -4.45 -12.96 2.51
N GLU A 55 -3.59 -13.84 2.00
CA GLU A 55 -3.39 -15.20 2.54
C GLU A 55 -4.69 -15.98 2.77
N TYR A 56 -5.69 -15.79 1.90
CA TYR A 56 -6.95 -16.54 1.95
C TYR A 56 -6.74 -17.95 1.36
N MET A 57 -6.54 -18.93 2.23
CA MET A 57 -6.20 -20.31 1.90
C MET A 57 -7.20 -21.28 2.55
N PRO A 58 -8.43 -21.38 2.02
CA PRO A 58 -9.48 -22.22 2.62
C PRO A 58 -9.10 -23.71 2.68
N TYR A 59 -8.26 -24.18 1.75
CA TYR A 59 -7.74 -25.55 1.74
C TYR A 59 -6.83 -25.87 2.95
N MET A 60 -6.33 -24.85 3.65
CA MET A 60 -5.55 -24.95 4.89
C MET A 60 -6.37 -24.65 6.15
N GLY A 61 -7.66 -24.32 6.00
CA GLY A 61 -8.49 -23.79 7.08
C GLY A 61 -8.24 -22.32 7.41
N GLU A 62 -7.43 -21.62 6.61
CA GLU A 62 -7.13 -20.20 6.81
C GLU A 62 -8.06 -19.34 5.94
N VAL A 63 -9.17 -18.91 6.54
CA VAL A 63 -10.22 -18.11 5.86
C VAL A 63 -10.25 -16.65 6.32
N LEU A 64 -9.43 -16.29 7.31
CA LEU A 64 -9.31 -14.92 7.80
C LEU A 64 -8.20 -14.20 7.01
N PRO A 65 -8.54 -13.16 6.25
CA PRO A 65 -7.54 -12.49 5.41
C PRO A 65 -6.56 -11.68 6.27
N PHE A 66 -5.36 -11.45 5.72
CA PHE A 66 -4.31 -10.62 6.34
C PHE A 66 -3.73 -11.14 7.65
N LYS A 67 -4.00 -12.39 8.03
CA LYS A 67 -3.60 -12.93 9.34
C LYS A 67 -2.11 -12.75 9.63
N SER A 68 -1.22 -13.21 8.75
CA SER A 68 0.23 -13.10 9.00
C SER A 68 0.70 -11.66 8.98
N TYR A 69 0.24 -10.86 8.01
CA TYR A 69 0.56 -9.44 7.90
C TYR A 69 0.18 -8.68 9.19
N LEU A 70 -1.07 -8.82 9.66
CA LEU A 70 -1.59 -8.12 10.83
C LEU A 70 -0.91 -8.52 12.15
N ASN A 71 -0.41 -9.75 12.25
CA ASN A 71 0.33 -10.21 13.43
C ASN A 71 1.80 -9.76 13.44
N ARG A 72 2.37 -9.41 12.28
CA ARG A 72 3.80 -9.13 12.12
C ARG A 72 4.12 -7.64 11.93
N TYR A 73 3.24 -6.89 11.26
CA TYR A 73 3.48 -5.49 10.89
C TYR A 73 2.39 -4.58 11.47
N PRO A 74 2.55 -4.11 12.72
CA PRO A 74 1.62 -3.15 13.29
C PRO A 74 1.73 -1.79 12.57
N THR A 75 0.62 -1.07 12.52
CA THR A 75 0.53 0.27 11.92
C THR A 75 -0.01 1.28 12.95
N PRO A 76 0.28 2.58 12.82
CA PRO A 76 -0.18 3.61 13.77
C PRO A 76 -1.64 4.04 13.52
N TYR A 77 -2.50 3.12 13.09
CA TYR A 77 -3.85 3.44 12.59
C TYR A 77 -4.75 4.14 13.62
N LEU A 78 -4.58 3.82 14.91
CA LEU A 78 -5.29 4.50 16.00
C LEU A 78 -4.94 5.99 16.09
N ALA A 79 -3.69 6.36 15.82
CA ALA A 79 -3.24 7.76 15.86
C ALA A 79 -3.89 8.61 14.76
N SER A 80 -4.23 7.99 13.62
CA SER A 80 -5.01 8.62 12.55
C SER A 80 -6.52 8.40 12.68
N LYS A 81 -7.01 7.96 13.85
CA LYS A 81 -8.45 7.68 14.09
C LYS A 81 -9.07 6.71 13.08
N SER A 82 -8.26 5.81 12.53
CA SER A 82 -8.77 4.71 11.69
C SER A 82 -9.29 3.58 12.57
N THR A 83 -10.23 2.81 12.04
CA THR A 83 -10.77 1.60 12.67
C THR A 83 -10.04 0.33 12.25
N SER A 84 -9.06 0.42 11.35
CA SER A 84 -8.34 -0.74 10.82
C SER A 84 -6.85 -0.45 10.60
N PRO A 85 -5.96 -1.42 10.88
CA PRO A 85 -4.53 -1.31 10.58
C PRO A 85 -4.20 -1.24 9.08
N LEU A 86 -5.16 -1.56 8.19
CA LEU A 86 -4.94 -1.63 6.74
C LEU A 86 -5.05 -0.28 6.02
N TRP A 87 -5.70 0.72 6.63
CA TRP A 87 -5.76 2.09 6.10
C TRP A 87 -5.54 3.08 7.24
N TYR A 88 -4.60 4.00 7.06
CA TYR A 88 -4.15 4.90 8.10
C TYR A 88 -3.40 6.09 7.51
N ALA A 89 -3.07 7.08 8.34
CA ALA A 89 -2.27 8.22 7.92
C ALA A 89 -1.16 8.52 8.91
N ILE A 90 -0.07 9.08 8.41
CA ILE A 90 1.02 9.63 9.21
C ILE A 90 1.44 10.99 8.67
N ARG A 91 2.12 11.75 9.51
CA ARG A 91 2.80 12.99 9.10
C ARG A 91 4.29 12.79 9.37
N CYS A 92 5.10 12.91 8.33
CA CYS A 92 6.54 12.71 8.40
C CYS A 92 7.21 13.90 7.73
N ALA A 93 8.00 14.67 8.49
CA ALA A 93 8.55 15.94 8.04
C ALA A 93 7.47 16.84 7.41
N SER A 94 7.62 17.20 6.14
CA SER A 94 6.69 18.04 5.37
C SER A 94 5.61 17.25 4.60
N ALA A 95 5.49 15.95 4.82
CA ALA A 95 4.54 15.08 4.12
C ALA A 95 3.41 14.60 5.03
N HIS A 96 2.18 14.68 4.54
CA HIS A 96 1.01 13.96 5.03
C HIS A 96 0.82 12.74 4.12
N ILE A 97 1.06 11.56 4.67
CA ILE A 97 1.01 10.30 3.93
C ILE A 97 -0.27 9.57 4.34
N ILE A 98 -1.08 9.21 3.36
CA ILE A 98 -2.30 8.40 3.52
C ILE A 98 -2.04 7.03 2.92
N VAL A 99 -2.23 5.98 3.70
CA VAL A 99 -2.15 4.59 3.24
C VAL A 99 -3.56 4.05 3.11
N LEU A 100 -3.87 3.51 1.93
CA LEU A 100 -5.15 2.88 1.61
C LEU A 100 -4.97 1.38 1.40
N SER A 101 -6.07 0.64 1.62
CA SER A 101 -6.16 -0.79 1.42
C SER A 101 -6.97 -1.09 0.16
N SER A 102 -6.27 -1.58 -0.87
CA SER A 102 -6.90 -1.97 -2.14
C SER A 102 -7.87 -3.15 -2.00
N TYR A 103 -7.66 -4.00 -0.99
CA TYR A 103 -8.38 -5.25 -0.78
C TYR A 103 -9.31 -5.20 0.44
N SER A 104 -9.66 -4.00 0.90
CA SER A 104 -10.73 -3.75 1.87
C SER A 104 -11.84 -2.94 1.21
N SER A 105 -13.07 -3.01 1.72
CA SER A 105 -14.18 -2.25 1.14
C SER A 105 -13.86 -0.75 1.13
N PHE A 106 -13.94 -0.13 -0.05
CA PHE A 106 -13.59 1.29 -0.29
C PHE A 106 -14.73 2.11 -0.92
N VAL A 107 -15.87 1.48 -1.21
CA VAL A 107 -17.03 2.16 -1.81
C VAL A 107 -17.66 3.17 -0.84
N LYS A 108 -18.48 4.07 -1.37
CA LYS A 108 -19.17 5.10 -0.59
C LYS A 108 -19.86 4.51 0.65
N TYR A 109 -19.72 5.18 1.79
CA TYR A 109 -20.24 4.78 3.11
C TYR A 109 -19.57 3.57 3.79
N THR A 110 -18.51 3.01 3.21
CA THR A 110 -17.67 2.03 3.93
C THR A 110 -16.79 2.72 4.97
N PRO A 111 -16.30 2.00 6.01
CA PRO A 111 -15.42 2.56 7.03
C PRO A 111 -14.17 3.25 6.44
N GLN A 112 -13.51 2.62 5.45
CA GLN A 112 -12.33 3.20 4.80
C GLN A 112 -12.67 4.49 4.04
N TRP A 113 -13.78 4.52 3.28
CA TRP A 113 -14.18 5.70 2.52
C TRP A 113 -14.57 6.87 3.45
N MET A 114 -15.33 6.58 4.51
CA MET A 114 -15.71 7.59 5.49
C MET A 114 -14.49 8.15 6.21
N TRP A 115 -13.56 7.28 6.63
CA TRP A 115 -12.31 7.68 7.25
C TRP A 115 -11.47 8.57 6.31
N LEU A 116 -11.26 8.14 5.06
CA LEU A 116 -10.47 8.90 4.08
C LEU A 116 -11.03 10.30 3.86
N ARG A 117 -12.36 10.44 3.77
CA ARG A 117 -12.99 11.76 3.60
C ARG A 117 -12.77 12.69 4.77
N GLU A 118 -12.75 12.18 5.99
CA GLU A 118 -12.43 13.00 7.16
C GLU A 118 -10.93 13.28 7.25
N GLU A 119 -10.06 12.32 6.92
CA GLU A 119 -8.61 12.53 6.97
C GLU A 119 -8.14 13.54 5.92
N LEU A 120 -8.73 13.55 4.73
CA LEU A 120 -8.44 14.56 3.69
C LEU A 120 -8.80 15.99 4.14
N LYS A 121 -9.81 16.17 4.99
CA LYS A 121 -10.12 17.48 5.60
C LYS A 121 -9.10 17.89 6.66
N ASN A 122 -8.40 16.95 7.27
CA ASN A 122 -7.38 17.18 8.28
C ASN A 122 -5.99 17.47 7.68
N VAL A 123 -5.87 17.53 6.35
CA VAL A 123 -4.63 17.92 5.67
C VAL A 123 -4.42 19.42 5.82
N TYR A 124 -3.35 19.80 6.51
CA TYR A 124 -2.97 21.20 6.68
C TYR A 124 -1.68 21.50 5.90
N ARG A 125 -1.87 21.97 4.66
CA ARG A 125 -0.81 22.17 3.66
C ARG A 125 0.28 23.16 4.08
N GLU A 126 -0.01 24.09 4.99
CA GLU A 126 1.02 25.00 5.52
C GLU A 126 2.06 24.29 6.40
N LYS A 127 1.68 23.18 7.07
CA LYS A 127 2.62 22.35 7.84
C LYS A 127 3.15 21.17 7.05
N THR A 128 2.27 20.49 6.32
CA THR A 128 2.59 19.32 5.50
C THR A 128 2.17 19.57 4.06
N PRO A 129 2.97 20.33 3.29
CA PRO A 129 2.63 20.72 1.92
C PRO A 129 2.47 19.53 0.99
N TRP A 130 3.22 18.44 1.21
CA TRP A 130 3.15 17.23 0.39
C TRP A 130 2.03 16.30 0.88
N LEU A 131 1.05 16.02 0.02
CA LEU A 131 0.01 15.03 0.23
C LEU A 131 0.29 13.80 -0.64
N ILE A 132 0.70 12.72 0.00
CA ILE A 132 1.11 11.47 -0.64
C ILE A 132 0.09 10.39 -0.32
N VAL A 133 -0.30 9.60 -1.33
CA VAL A 133 -1.13 8.40 -1.12
C VAL A 133 -0.34 7.15 -1.46
N LEU A 134 -0.42 6.14 -0.61
CA LEU A 134 0.06 4.77 -0.87
C LEU A 134 -1.13 3.84 -1.03
N MET A 135 -1.11 3.02 -2.07
CA MET A 135 -2.05 1.93 -2.27
C MET A 135 -1.33 0.78 -2.98
N HIS A 136 -1.93 -0.39 -3.06
CA HIS A 136 -1.28 -1.51 -3.76
C HIS A 136 -1.64 -1.53 -5.24
N VAL A 137 -2.94 -1.57 -5.55
CA VAL A 137 -3.44 -1.63 -6.94
C VAL A 137 -3.41 -0.23 -7.57
N PRO A 138 -2.71 -0.03 -8.70
CA PRO A 138 -2.67 1.25 -9.38
C PRO A 138 -4.02 1.62 -10.01
N VAL A 139 -4.46 2.86 -9.83
CA VAL A 139 -5.65 3.41 -10.51
C VAL A 139 -5.40 3.78 -11.98
N TYR A 140 -4.13 3.88 -12.38
CA TYR A 140 -3.70 4.08 -13.77
C TYR A 140 -2.60 3.05 -14.07
N ASN A 141 -2.82 2.21 -15.10
CA ASN A 141 -1.88 1.19 -15.54
C ASN A 141 -2.08 0.95 -17.04
N THR A 142 -0.99 0.99 -17.82
CA THR A 142 -1.00 0.68 -19.27
C THR A 142 -0.35 -0.66 -19.61
N ASN A 143 0.14 -1.39 -18.61
CA ASN A 143 0.66 -2.74 -18.81
C ASN A 143 -0.49 -3.74 -19.03
N GLU A 144 -0.22 -4.82 -19.76
CA GLU A 144 -1.18 -5.91 -19.95
C GLU A 144 -1.51 -6.61 -18.62
N ALA A 145 -0.50 -6.80 -17.76
CA ALA A 145 -0.68 -7.36 -16.43
C ALA A 145 -1.52 -6.41 -15.57
N HIS A 146 -2.59 -6.94 -14.97
CA HIS A 146 -3.52 -6.21 -14.11
C HIS A 146 -4.13 -4.96 -14.79
N PHE A 147 -4.30 -5.00 -16.11
CA PHE A 147 -4.93 -3.93 -16.86
C PHE A 147 -6.36 -3.70 -16.34
N MET A 148 -6.68 -2.44 -16.02
CA MET A 148 -7.98 -2.00 -15.49
C MET A 148 -8.42 -2.59 -14.14
N GLU A 149 -7.55 -3.31 -13.41
CA GLU A 149 -7.92 -3.89 -12.10
C GLU A 149 -8.30 -2.80 -11.07
N GLY A 150 -7.63 -1.64 -11.14
CA GLY A 150 -7.88 -0.48 -10.27
C GLY A 150 -9.11 0.37 -10.63
N GLU A 151 -9.85 0.06 -11.71
CA GLU A 151 -10.92 0.94 -12.20
C GLU A 151 -12.05 1.16 -11.19
N SER A 152 -12.42 0.12 -10.45
CA SER A 152 -13.44 0.22 -9.40
C SER A 152 -13.04 1.20 -8.29
N MET A 153 -11.76 1.22 -7.93
CA MET A 153 -11.20 2.16 -6.96
C MET A 153 -11.08 3.56 -7.56
N ARG A 154 -10.64 3.68 -8.82
CA ARG A 154 -10.52 4.94 -9.54
C ARG A 154 -11.84 5.70 -9.56
N VAL A 155 -12.93 5.03 -9.97
CA VAL A 155 -14.28 5.62 -10.04
C VAL A 155 -14.75 6.20 -8.69
N VAL A 156 -14.30 5.63 -7.56
CA VAL A 156 -14.72 6.08 -6.23
C VAL A 156 -13.79 7.14 -5.64
N LEU A 157 -12.48 7.03 -5.86
CA LEU A 157 -11.47 7.81 -5.13
C LEU A 157 -10.85 8.95 -5.94
N GLU A 158 -10.87 8.87 -7.28
CA GLU A 158 -10.21 9.87 -8.14
C GLU A 158 -10.75 11.28 -7.91
N GLU A 159 -12.07 11.44 -7.81
CA GLU A 159 -12.69 12.74 -7.53
C GLU A 159 -12.20 13.34 -6.20
N LEU A 160 -11.98 12.49 -5.18
CA LEU A 160 -11.43 12.92 -3.90
C LEU A 160 -9.97 13.35 -4.06
N PHE A 161 -9.16 12.58 -4.77
CA PHE A 161 -7.76 12.92 -4.98
C PHE A 161 -7.58 14.23 -5.75
N ILE A 162 -8.39 14.45 -6.79
CA ILE A 162 -8.41 15.71 -7.56
C ILE A 162 -8.87 16.87 -6.68
N ARG A 163 -9.98 16.70 -5.93
CA ARG A 163 -10.56 17.75 -5.07
C ARG A 163 -9.57 18.23 -4.01
N TYR A 164 -8.83 17.31 -3.40
CA TYR A 164 -7.84 17.61 -2.35
C TYR A 164 -6.42 17.81 -2.90
N LYS A 165 -6.25 17.78 -4.23
CA LYS A 165 -5.00 18.03 -4.95
C LYS A 165 -3.85 17.12 -4.49
N VAL A 166 -4.10 15.82 -4.35
CA VAL A 166 -3.06 14.83 -4.01
C VAL A 166 -1.87 15.01 -4.95
N ASP A 167 -0.65 15.12 -4.42
CA ASP A 167 0.53 15.43 -5.23
C ASP A 167 1.05 14.21 -5.97
N VAL A 168 1.02 13.04 -5.30
CA VAL A 168 1.53 11.79 -5.84
C VAL A 168 0.84 10.58 -5.20
N VAL A 169 0.59 9.57 -6.01
CA VAL A 169 0.16 8.24 -5.59
C VAL A 169 1.27 7.24 -5.90
N PHE A 170 1.69 6.46 -4.92
CA PHE A 170 2.57 5.32 -5.14
C PHE A 170 1.73 4.04 -5.07
N ALA A 171 1.94 3.17 -6.05
CA ALA A 171 1.31 1.88 -6.20
C ALA A 171 2.36 0.78 -6.48
N GLY A 172 1.98 -0.47 -6.24
CA GLY A 172 2.78 -1.65 -6.54
C GLY A 172 2.03 -2.53 -7.54
N HIS A 173 1.91 -3.81 -7.20
CA HIS A 173 1.07 -4.81 -7.87
C HIS A 173 1.56 -5.23 -9.27
N VAL A 174 1.68 -4.29 -10.19
CA VAL A 174 2.24 -4.55 -11.52
C VAL A 174 3.76 -4.60 -11.40
N HIS A 175 4.39 -5.70 -11.82
CA HIS A 175 5.83 -5.91 -11.75
C HIS A 175 6.60 -5.14 -12.85
N ALA A 176 6.35 -3.85 -12.95
CA ALA A 176 6.95 -2.93 -13.90
C ALA A 176 7.14 -1.55 -13.26
N TYR A 177 7.73 -0.62 -14.00
CA TYR A 177 7.74 0.79 -13.64
C TYR A 177 6.90 1.58 -14.64
N GLU A 178 5.99 2.38 -14.12
CA GLU A 178 5.20 3.32 -14.89
C GLU A 178 5.13 4.66 -14.14
N ARG A 179 5.15 5.75 -14.91
CA ARG A 179 4.93 7.11 -14.41
C ARG A 179 3.91 7.80 -15.30
N SER A 180 2.76 8.13 -14.72
CA SER A 180 1.72 8.87 -15.45
C SER A 180 2.10 10.34 -15.67
N VAL A 181 1.46 10.97 -16.65
CA VAL A 181 1.38 12.43 -16.72
C VAL A 181 0.21 12.90 -15.85
N TRP A 182 0.18 14.22 -15.58
CA TRP A 182 -0.95 14.86 -14.94
C TRP A 182 -2.17 14.83 -15.85
N PHE A 183 -2.93 13.73 -15.84
CA PHE A 183 -4.32 13.74 -16.27
C PHE A 183 -5.13 14.27 -15.09
N SER A 184 -5.56 15.53 -15.21
CA SER A 184 -6.39 16.28 -14.27
C SER A 184 -5.90 16.47 -12.82
N THR A 185 -5.03 15.65 -12.19
CA THR A 185 -4.06 16.02 -11.11
C THR A 185 -3.26 14.86 -10.44
N LEU A 186 -3.01 13.70 -11.06
CA LEU A 186 -2.29 12.60 -10.37
C LEU A 186 -0.99 12.14 -11.05
N LEU A 187 0.07 12.02 -10.25
CA LEU A 187 1.31 11.33 -10.60
C LEU A 187 1.31 9.96 -9.92
N VAL A 188 1.16 8.88 -10.70
CA VAL A 188 1.19 7.49 -10.21
C VAL A 188 2.57 6.90 -10.47
N TYR A 189 3.19 6.31 -9.44
CA TYR A 189 4.42 5.52 -9.56
C TYR A 189 4.15 4.06 -9.25
N VAL A 190 4.57 3.16 -10.14
CA VAL A 190 4.51 1.70 -9.94
C VAL A 190 5.93 1.15 -9.69
N SER A 191 6.10 0.26 -8.70
CA SER A 191 7.41 -0.23 -8.23
C SER A 191 7.62 -1.75 -8.42
N PHE A 192 8.89 -2.11 -8.69
CA PHE A 192 9.43 -3.37 -9.24
C PHE A 192 9.37 -4.64 -8.35
N SER A 193 9.35 -5.79 -9.03
CA SER A 193 9.93 -7.07 -8.57
C SER A 193 10.69 -7.74 -9.75
N TYR A 194 11.88 -8.29 -9.49
CA TYR A 194 12.72 -8.95 -10.50
C TYR A 194 12.10 -10.28 -10.95
N ASN A 195 12.02 -10.48 -12.27
CA ASN A 195 11.62 -11.74 -12.88
C ASN A 195 12.79 -12.75 -12.76
N THR A 196 12.64 -13.81 -11.97
CA THR A 196 13.55 -14.96 -12.00
C THR A 196 12.81 -16.21 -12.44
N GLU A 197 12.37 -16.27 -13.69
CA GLU A 197 12.06 -17.53 -14.36
C GLU A 197 12.55 -17.51 -15.82
N GLN A 198 13.86 -17.69 -15.97
CA GLN A 198 14.47 -18.40 -17.09
C GLN A 198 15.65 -19.20 -16.55
N THR A 199 15.38 -20.45 -16.14
CA THR A 199 16.20 -21.67 -16.33
C THR A 199 15.42 -22.86 -15.81
#